data_AF-R8BP72-F1
#
_entry.id   AF-R8BP72-F1
#
_cell.length_a   1.000
_cell.length_b   1.000
_cell.length_c   1.000
_cell.angle_alpha   90.00
_cell.angle_beta   90.00
_cell.angle_gamma   90.00
#
_symmetry.space_group_name_H-M   'P 1'
#
loop_
_entity.id
_entity.type
_entity.pdbx_description
1 polymer ?
#
loop_
_entity_poly.entity_id
_entity_poly.type
_entity_poly.pdbx_seq_one_letter_code
_entity_poly.pdbx_strand_id
1 'polypeptide(L)'
;MEGTKGGMVVYYMSDALFDTAQKSTVTAFKPGFRMLVGNNNARDRDDSRKWRQLSYTCMENQASRTPESTEFPQGPCKLGIMANHRFPTCWDGKNLDSPSHQDHVAYPETGTFESGGPCPASHPVKIPQLMLETVWDTSAFNNKNEWPTDGSQPFVWSSGDKSGFSSHADYLFGWKGDSLQKAMDAHSYVSAPMLKTQGIADQNKCTVPSMVHEDLDGWLSKLPGDNMVM
;
A
#
# COMPACT_ATOMS: atom_id res chain seq x y z
N MET A 1 0.45 -13.37 -9.03
CA MET A 1 1.26 -12.48 -9.91
C MET A 1 2.16 -13.36 -10.76
N GLU A 2 2.27 -13.10 -12.07
CA GLU A 2 3.02 -13.95 -13.01
C GLU A 2 4.49 -14.10 -12.59
N GLY A 3 4.87 -15.26 -12.03
CA GLY A 3 6.28 -15.64 -11.82
C GLY A 3 7.08 -14.83 -10.78
N THR A 4 6.50 -13.84 -10.11
CA THR A 4 7.13 -13.11 -8.99
C THR A 4 7.22 -14.00 -7.75
N LYS A 5 8.35 -14.01 -7.05
CA LYS A 5 8.56 -14.84 -5.85
C LYS A 5 8.23 -14.16 -4.52
N GLY A 6 7.66 -12.96 -4.56
CA GLY A 6 7.30 -12.16 -3.39
C GLY A 6 7.39 -10.66 -3.67
N GLY A 7 7.13 -9.85 -2.65
CA GLY A 7 7.18 -8.40 -2.71
C GLY A 7 5.81 -7.73 -2.87
N MET A 8 5.84 -6.48 -3.28
CA MET A 8 4.67 -5.62 -3.49
C MET A 8 4.71 -5.01 -4.88
N VAL A 9 3.55 -4.66 -5.42
CA VAL A 9 3.46 -3.82 -6.62
C VAL A 9 3.37 -2.37 -6.17
N VAL A 10 4.23 -1.53 -6.75
CA VAL A 10 4.32 -0.11 -6.42
C VAL A 10 3.86 0.70 -7.63
N TYR A 11 2.77 1.45 -7.47
CA TYR A 11 2.23 2.33 -8.49
C TYR A 11 2.64 3.78 -8.22
N TYR A 12 3.03 4.48 -9.29
CA TYR A 12 3.22 5.92 -9.31
C TYR A 12 2.35 6.46 -10.44
N MET A 13 1.32 7.25 -10.11
CA MET A 13 0.32 7.70 -11.09
C MET A 13 0.13 9.21 -11.00
N SER A 14 0.04 9.89 -12.14
CA SER A 14 -0.36 11.30 -12.21
C SER A 14 -1.88 11.47 -12.19
N ASP A 15 -2.61 10.54 -12.82
CA ASP A 15 -4.07 10.48 -12.88
C ASP A 15 -4.61 9.06 -12.73
N ALA A 16 -5.91 8.92 -12.47
CA ALA A 16 -6.59 7.64 -12.34
C ALA A 16 -6.46 6.77 -13.60
N LEU A 17 -6.47 5.44 -13.44
CA LEU A 17 -6.31 4.50 -14.56
C LEU A 17 -7.41 4.59 -15.62
N PHE A 18 -8.59 5.13 -15.30
CA PHE A 18 -9.63 5.35 -16.31
C PHE A 18 -9.40 6.63 -17.14
N ASP A 19 -8.52 7.54 -16.72
CA ASP A 19 -8.11 8.70 -17.50
C ASP A 19 -6.87 8.35 -18.33
N THR A 20 -7.08 7.84 -19.54
CA THR A 20 -5.98 7.41 -20.40
C THR A 20 -5.15 8.57 -20.95
N ALA A 21 -5.56 9.83 -20.75
CA ALA A 21 -4.82 11.00 -21.23
C ALA A 21 -3.71 11.43 -20.26
N GLN A 22 -3.81 11.07 -18.98
CA GLN A 22 -2.78 11.30 -17.95
C GLN A 22 -2.24 12.75 -17.92
N LYS A 23 -3.12 13.73 -18.13
CA LYS A 23 -2.79 15.15 -18.39
C LYS A 23 -2.25 15.93 -17.19
N SER A 24 -2.37 15.40 -15.97
CA SER A 24 -1.93 16.11 -14.77
C SER A 24 -0.42 16.28 -14.73
N THR A 25 0.03 17.49 -14.43
CA THR A 25 1.40 17.75 -14.02
C THR A 25 1.54 17.55 -12.52
N VAL A 26 2.54 16.77 -12.10
CA VAL A 26 2.83 16.47 -10.69
C VAL A 26 4.31 16.65 -10.40
N THR A 27 4.64 17.03 -9.17
CA THR A 27 6.03 17.09 -8.71
C THR A 27 6.42 15.74 -8.13
N ALA A 28 7.41 15.07 -8.71
CA ALA A 28 7.93 13.81 -8.19
C ALA A 28 8.57 13.99 -6.81
N PHE A 29 8.59 12.88 -6.04
CA PHE A 29 9.33 12.79 -4.79
C PHE A 29 10.82 13.10 -5.00
N LYS A 30 11.48 13.64 -3.99
CA LYS A 30 12.89 14.05 -4.03
C LYS A 30 13.77 13.20 -3.10
N PRO A 31 15.10 13.15 -3.28
CA PRO A 31 16.00 12.50 -2.34
C PRO A 31 15.77 12.97 -0.90
N GLY A 32 15.57 12.01 0.00
CA GLY A 32 15.22 12.28 1.40
C GLY A 32 13.72 12.33 1.69
N PHE A 33 12.86 12.25 0.66
CA PHE A 33 11.41 12.20 0.87
C PHE A 33 10.99 10.92 1.59
N ARG A 34 10.18 11.05 2.64
CA ARG A 34 9.65 9.93 3.42
C ARG A 34 8.20 10.18 3.76
N MET A 35 7.38 9.15 3.73
CA MET A 35 5.96 9.28 4.01
C MET A 35 5.41 8.02 4.66
N LEU A 36 4.51 8.16 5.61
CA LEU A 36 3.79 7.06 6.25
C LEU A 36 2.28 7.22 6.02
N VAL A 37 1.57 6.13 5.82
CA VAL A 37 0.11 6.09 5.82
C VAL A 37 -0.38 5.00 6.78
N GLY A 38 -1.44 5.26 7.54
CA GLY A 38 -1.98 4.34 8.55
C GLY A 38 -1.39 4.55 9.94
N ASN A 39 -1.76 3.67 10.85
CA ASN A 39 -1.31 3.67 12.24
C ASN A 39 -1.43 2.28 12.84
N ASN A 40 -0.30 1.71 13.26
CA ASN A 40 -0.25 0.39 13.89
C ASN A 40 -1.02 0.29 15.23
N ASN A 41 -1.37 1.42 15.83
CA ASN A 41 -2.15 1.49 17.06
C ASN A 41 -3.65 1.68 16.82
N ALA A 42 -4.11 1.85 15.57
CA ALA A 42 -5.55 1.93 15.30
C ALA A 42 -6.24 0.61 15.68
N ARG A 43 -7.39 0.70 16.35
CA ARG A 43 -8.16 -0.47 16.80
C ARG A 43 -9.57 -0.52 16.23
N ASP A 44 -10.07 0.60 15.72
CA ASP A 44 -11.38 0.68 15.13
C ASP A 44 -11.41 1.61 13.91
N ARG A 45 -12.62 1.76 13.37
CA ARG A 45 -12.88 2.62 12.22
C ARG A 45 -12.59 4.08 12.53
N ASP A 46 -12.91 4.55 13.73
CA ASP A 46 -12.78 5.97 14.08
C ASP A 46 -11.31 6.37 14.18
N ASP A 47 -10.46 5.49 14.71
CA ASP A 47 -9.00 5.66 14.72
C ASP A 47 -8.41 5.75 13.30
N SER A 48 -8.92 4.92 12.38
CA SER A 48 -8.37 4.78 11.02
C SER A 48 -8.93 5.76 9.99
N ARG A 49 -10.05 6.45 10.31
CA ARG A 49 -10.77 7.37 9.41
C ARG A 49 -9.91 8.45 8.75
N LYS A 50 -8.81 8.86 9.39
CA LYS A 50 -7.87 9.84 8.83
C LYS A 50 -7.23 9.34 7.53
N TRP A 51 -6.95 8.04 7.43
CA TRP A 51 -6.32 7.43 6.26
C TRP A 51 -7.39 6.80 5.37
N ARG A 52 -7.97 7.65 4.53
CA ARG A 52 -9.22 7.37 3.78
C ARG A 52 -9.13 6.21 2.79
N GLN A 53 -7.93 5.71 2.48
CA GLN A 53 -7.69 4.80 1.36
C GLN A 53 -6.74 3.65 1.73
N LEU A 54 -6.95 3.10 2.93
CA LEU A 54 -6.41 1.80 3.34
C LEU A 54 -7.51 0.76 3.17
N SER A 55 -7.30 -0.18 2.27
CA SER A 55 -8.36 -1.11 1.88
C SER A 55 -7.86 -2.54 1.67
N TYR A 56 -8.83 -3.45 1.72
CA TYR A 56 -8.70 -4.85 1.45
C TYR A 56 -9.63 -5.25 0.30
N THR A 57 -9.16 -6.12 -0.57
CA THR A 57 -9.99 -6.82 -1.56
C THR A 57 -9.80 -8.33 -1.37
N CYS A 58 -10.91 -9.04 -1.16
CA CYS A 58 -10.92 -10.50 -1.18
C CYS A 58 -10.78 -10.98 -2.63
N MET A 59 -9.69 -11.68 -2.96
CA MET A 59 -9.40 -12.03 -4.35
C MET A 59 -10.12 -13.31 -4.77
N GLU A 60 -11.20 -13.16 -5.52
CA GLU A 60 -11.89 -14.28 -6.19
C GLU A 60 -11.12 -14.77 -7.44
N ASN A 61 -10.46 -13.83 -8.12
CA ASN A 61 -9.60 -14.10 -9.26
C ASN A 61 -8.50 -13.03 -9.36
N GLN A 62 -7.56 -13.18 -10.30
CA GLN A 62 -6.41 -12.27 -10.44
C GLN A 62 -6.81 -10.83 -10.82
N ALA A 63 -8.00 -10.65 -11.42
CA ALA A 63 -8.53 -9.35 -11.80
C ALA A 63 -9.43 -8.72 -10.72
N SER A 64 -9.65 -9.37 -9.57
CA SER A 64 -10.42 -8.79 -8.46
C SER A 64 -9.82 -7.47 -8.00
N ARG A 65 -10.63 -6.41 -7.99
CA ARG A 65 -10.30 -5.06 -7.48
C ARG A 65 -11.42 -4.43 -6.66
N THR A 66 -12.54 -5.14 -6.51
CA THR A 66 -13.78 -4.67 -5.88
C THR A 66 -14.59 -5.88 -5.39
N PRO A 67 -15.44 -5.75 -4.35
CA PRO A 67 -15.55 -4.59 -3.47
C PRO A 67 -14.30 -4.39 -2.60
N GLU A 68 -13.99 -3.12 -2.32
CA GLU A 68 -13.00 -2.75 -1.32
C GLU A 68 -13.65 -2.66 0.06
N SER A 69 -12.93 -3.08 1.09
CA SER A 69 -13.33 -3.01 2.50
C SER A 69 -12.22 -2.34 3.31
N THR A 70 -12.56 -1.61 4.38
CA THR A 70 -11.55 -1.10 5.34
C THR A 70 -11.16 -2.13 6.40
N GLU A 71 -11.91 -3.23 6.48
CA GLU A 71 -11.73 -4.33 7.42
C GLU A 71 -11.31 -5.60 6.67
N PHE A 72 -10.71 -6.54 7.40
CA PHE A 72 -10.38 -7.85 6.86
C PHE A 72 -11.62 -8.55 6.28
N PRO A 73 -11.46 -9.29 5.17
CA PRO A 73 -12.52 -10.16 4.65
C PRO A 73 -12.99 -11.16 5.71
N GLN A 74 -14.30 -11.29 5.87
CA GLN A 74 -14.92 -12.18 6.85
C GLN A 74 -15.00 -13.64 6.39
N GLY A 75 -14.58 -13.93 5.16
CA GLY A 75 -14.66 -15.25 4.54
C GLY A 75 -13.39 -15.60 3.77
N PRO A 76 -13.23 -16.88 3.39
CA PRO A 76 -12.06 -17.33 2.66
C PRO A 76 -11.96 -16.64 1.31
N CYS A 77 -10.75 -16.23 0.94
CA CYS A 77 -10.47 -15.56 -0.33
C CYS A 77 -9.70 -16.50 -1.25
N LYS A 78 -10.30 -16.85 -2.39
CA LYS A 78 -9.80 -17.92 -3.27
C LYS A 78 -8.32 -17.79 -3.63
N LEU A 79 -7.87 -16.58 -3.93
CA LEU A 79 -6.49 -16.25 -4.31
C LEU A 79 -5.79 -15.32 -3.30
N GLY A 80 -6.28 -15.27 -2.05
CA GLY A 80 -5.69 -14.45 -1.00
C GLY A 80 -6.35 -13.09 -0.80
N ILE A 81 -5.74 -12.31 0.10
CA ILE A 81 -6.21 -10.98 0.50
C ILE A 81 -5.27 -9.94 -0.09
N MET A 82 -5.80 -9.05 -0.92
CA MET A 82 -5.07 -7.89 -1.41
C MET A 82 -5.23 -6.72 -0.44
N ALA A 83 -4.12 -6.21 0.08
CA ALA A 83 -4.06 -4.98 0.85
C ALA A 83 -3.55 -3.84 -0.03
N ASN A 84 -4.27 -2.72 -0.04
CA ASN A 84 -3.95 -1.52 -0.79
C ASN A 84 -3.70 -0.35 0.16
N HIS A 85 -2.54 0.27 0.01
CA HIS A 85 -2.14 1.46 0.78
C HIS A 85 -1.96 2.62 -0.18
N ARG A 86 -2.97 3.50 -0.25
CA ARG A 86 -2.92 4.70 -1.09
C ARG A 86 -2.54 5.91 -0.24
N PHE A 87 -1.41 6.50 -0.59
CA PHE A 87 -0.85 7.62 0.13
C PHE A 87 -1.51 8.96 -0.24
N PRO A 88 -1.38 9.98 0.61
CA PRO A 88 -1.64 11.38 0.27
C PRO A 88 -1.05 11.84 -1.08
N THR A 89 -1.75 12.74 -1.78
CA THR A 89 -1.36 13.25 -3.11
C THR A 89 -1.04 14.74 -3.13
N CYS A 90 -0.98 15.37 -1.96
CA CYS A 90 -0.68 16.78 -1.79
C CYS A 90 0.48 16.96 -0.82
N TRP A 91 1.42 17.84 -1.15
CA TRP A 91 2.65 18.10 -0.41
C TRP A 91 2.74 19.58 -0.03
N ASP A 92 3.31 19.87 1.15
CA ASP A 92 3.51 21.25 1.64
C ASP A 92 4.51 22.08 0.82
N GLY A 93 5.23 21.46 -0.11
CA GLY A 93 6.18 22.12 -1.00
C GLY A 93 7.54 22.44 -0.36
N LYS A 94 7.72 22.10 0.92
CA LYS A 94 8.88 22.50 1.72
C LYS A 94 9.59 21.32 2.38
N ASN A 95 8.86 20.50 3.12
CA ASN A 95 9.45 19.48 3.99
C ASN A 95 9.49 18.13 3.28
N LEU A 96 10.68 17.56 3.13
CA LEU A 96 10.83 16.21 2.57
C LEU A 96 10.39 15.12 3.56
N ASP A 97 10.37 15.48 4.84
CA ASP A 97 9.95 14.60 5.91
C ASP A 97 9.43 15.46 7.07
N SER A 98 8.66 14.85 7.96
CA SER A 98 8.18 15.42 9.22
C SER A 98 8.43 14.44 10.36
N PRO A 99 8.50 14.85 11.64
CA PRO A 99 8.68 13.90 12.75
C PRO A 99 7.66 12.75 12.79
N SER A 100 6.45 12.98 12.31
CA SER A 100 5.37 11.98 12.19
C SER A 100 5.38 11.19 10.86
N HIS A 101 6.28 11.55 9.93
CA HIS A 101 6.29 11.12 8.53
C HIS A 101 4.97 11.38 7.77
N GLN A 102 4.09 12.22 8.31
CA GLN A 102 2.73 12.41 7.81
C GLN A 102 2.34 13.88 7.64
N ASP A 103 2.79 14.79 8.50
CA ASP A 103 2.22 16.14 8.57
C ASP A 103 2.63 17.05 7.40
N HIS A 104 3.62 16.65 6.60
CA HIS A 104 4.06 17.36 5.41
C HIS A 104 3.28 16.96 4.15
N VAL A 105 2.34 16.02 4.25
CA VAL A 105 1.48 15.56 3.16
C VAL A 105 0.00 15.53 3.57
N ALA A 106 -0.89 15.66 2.59
CA ALA A 106 -2.33 15.63 2.81
C ALA A 106 -3.08 14.93 1.68
N TYR A 107 -4.22 14.32 2.02
CA TYR A 107 -5.21 13.94 1.01
C TYR A 107 -5.86 15.20 0.40
N PRO A 108 -6.46 15.09 -0.79
CA PRO A 108 -7.29 16.16 -1.35
C PRO A 108 -8.31 16.68 -0.34
N GLU A 109 -8.52 18.00 -0.36
CA GLU A 109 -9.44 18.67 0.57
C GLU A 109 -10.88 18.17 0.37
N THR A 110 -11.24 17.96 -0.90
CA THR A 110 -12.51 17.35 -1.32
C THR A 110 -12.27 16.28 -2.37
N GLY A 111 -13.17 15.29 -2.45
CA GLY A 111 -13.05 14.18 -3.39
C GLY A 111 -11.90 13.22 -3.06
N THR A 112 -11.36 12.57 -4.10
CA THR A 112 -10.25 11.61 -4.03
C THR A 112 -9.24 11.88 -5.14
N PHE A 113 -8.15 11.10 -5.18
CA PHE A 113 -7.24 11.06 -6.32
C PHE A 113 -8.00 10.77 -7.63
N GLU A 114 -8.92 9.81 -7.60
CA GLU A 114 -9.72 9.41 -8.76
C GLU A 114 -10.57 10.54 -9.30
N SER A 115 -11.16 11.37 -8.43
CA SER A 115 -11.95 12.52 -8.87
C SER A 115 -11.10 13.74 -9.24
N GLY A 116 -9.77 13.66 -9.15
CA GLY A 116 -8.87 14.81 -9.35
C GLY A 116 -9.07 15.91 -8.30
N GLY A 117 -9.37 15.53 -7.06
CA GLY A 117 -9.65 16.47 -5.96
C GLY A 117 -8.54 17.50 -5.75
N PRO A 118 -8.87 18.76 -5.41
CA PRO A 118 -7.88 19.81 -5.22
C PRO A 118 -7.08 19.62 -3.93
N CYS A 119 -5.82 20.03 -3.98
CA CYS A 119 -4.98 20.07 -2.80
C CYS A 119 -5.38 21.23 -1.86
N PRO A 120 -5.34 21.02 -0.53
CA PRO A 120 -5.60 22.10 0.41
C PRO A 120 -4.51 23.17 0.33
N ALA A 121 -4.84 24.40 0.71
CA ALA A 121 -3.89 25.52 0.68
C ALA A 121 -2.63 25.29 1.54
N SER A 122 -2.71 24.45 2.58
CA SER A 122 -1.58 24.04 3.40
C SER A 122 -0.61 23.09 2.69
N HIS A 123 -1.07 22.38 1.66
CA HIS A 123 -0.31 21.39 0.90
C HIS A 123 -0.45 21.60 -0.61
N PRO A 124 -0.04 22.76 -1.15
CA PRO A 124 -0.46 23.20 -2.48
C PRO A 124 0.19 22.42 -3.64
N VAL A 125 1.21 21.61 -3.38
CA VAL A 125 1.95 20.91 -4.44
C VAL A 125 1.35 19.54 -4.70
N LYS A 126 0.80 19.33 -5.90
CA LYS A 126 0.33 18.01 -6.35
C LYS A 126 1.53 17.09 -6.58
N ILE A 127 1.50 15.92 -5.94
CA ILE A 127 2.49 14.84 -6.07
C ILE A 127 1.82 13.59 -6.68
N PRO A 128 2.58 12.65 -7.27
CA PRO A 128 2.01 11.42 -7.79
C PRO A 128 1.27 10.64 -6.72
N GLN A 129 0.19 9.94 -7.09
CA GLN A 129 -0.36 8.89 -6.24
C GLN A 129 0.65 7.75 -6.15
N LEU A 130 1.18 7.56 -4.95
CA LEU A 130 1.85 6.34 -4.56
C LEU A 130 0.81 5.36 -4.02
N MET A 131 0.77 4.16 -4.58
CA MET A 131 -0.05 3.06 -4.08
C MET A 131 0.80 1.80 -3.96
N LEU A 132 0.74 1.17 -2.81
CA LEU A 132 1.32 -0.15 -2.59
C LEU A 132 0.19 -1.19 -2.61
N GLU A 133 0.30 -2.16 -3.50
CA GLU A 133 -0.59 -3.33 -3.58
C GLU A 133 0.21 -4.55 -3.12
N THR A 134 -0.23 -5.16 -2.03
CA THR A 134 0.37 -6.40 -1.50
C THR A 134 -0.68 -7.49 -1.48
N VAL A 135 -0.38 -8.63 -2.10
CA VAL A 135 -1.25 -9.81 -2.04
C VAL A 135 -0.69 -10.79 -1.04
N TRP A 136 -1.46 -11.04 0.02
CA TRP A 136 -1.19 -12.07 1.01
C TRP A 136 -1.85 -13.36 0.54
N ASP A 137 -1.04 -14.35 0.16
CA ASP A 137 -1.56 -15.66 -0.25
C ASP A 137 -2.05 -16.44 0.98
N THR A 138 -3.35 -16.34 1.23
CA THR A 138 -4.04 -17.08 2.29
C THR A 138 -4.75 -18.32 1.76
N SER A 139 -4.49 -18.73 0.50
CA SER A 139 -5.27 -19.78 -0.16
C SER A 139 -5.14 -21.15 0.51
N ALA A 140 -3.99 -21.43 1.13
CA ALA A 140 -3.75 -22.62 1.93
C ALA A 140 -4.67 -22.72 3.17
N PHE A 141 -5.22 -21.59 3.62
CA PHE A 141 -6.10 -21.49 4.79
C PHE A 141 -7.57 -21.31 4.41
N ASN A 142 -7.97 -21.64 3.17
CA ASN A 142 -9.37 -21.48 2.73
C ASN A 142 -10.33 -22.55 3.27
N ASN A 143 -9.82 -23.60 3.93
CA ASN A 143 -10.66 -24.60 4.56
C ASN A 143 -11.36 -24.01 5.80
N LYS A 144 -12.64 -23.64 5.65
CA LYS A 144 -13.43 -23.03 6.72
C LYS A 144 -13.58 -23.92 7.98
N ASN A 145 -13.38 -25.23 7.86
CA ASN A 145 -13.41 -26.13 9.03
C ASN A 145 -12.18 -25.95 9.95
N GLU A 146 -11.12 -25.29 9.48
CA GLU A 146 -9.93 -24.93 10.26
C GLU A 146 -10.05 -23.53 10.89
N TRP A 147 -11.12 -22.80 10.59
CA TRP A 147 -11.37 -21.47 11.13
C TRP A 147 -12.00 -21.53 12.52
N PRO A 148 -11.92 -20.43 13.31
CA PRO A 148 -12.61 -20.32 14.58
C PRO A 148 -14.10 -20.72 14.52
N THR A 149 -14.55 -21.43 15.55
CA THR A 149 -15.93 -21.96 15.64
C THR A 149 -16.98 -20.87 15.84
N ASP A 150 -16.57 -19.67 16.28
CA ASP A 150 -17.43 -18.48 16.38
C ASP A 150 -17.73 -17.82 15.02
N GLY A 151 -17.10 -18.32 13.95
CA GLY A 151 -17.27 -17.83 12.59
C GLY A 151 -16.39 -16.64 12.21
N SER A 152 -15.50 -16.20 13.10
CA SER A 152 -14.52 -15.15 12.80
C SER A 152 -13.43 -15.64 11.83
N GLN A 153 -12.81 -14.70 11.12
CA GLN A 153 -11.68 -14.97 10.24
C GLN A 153 -10.37 -15.13 11.07
N PRO A 154 -9.43 -16.00 10.68
CA PRO A 154 -8.28 -16.37 11.53
C PRO A 154 -7.08 -15.41 11.42
N PHE A 155 -7.05 -14.50 10.46
CA PHE A 155 -5.88 -13.68 10.16
C PHE A 155 -5.77 -12.49 11.12
N VAL A 156 -4.54 -12.15 11.47
CA VAL A 156 -4.23 -11.08 12.42
C VAL A 156 -2.98 -10.36 11.94
N TRP A 157 -2.95 -9.04 12.06
CA TRP A 157 -1.70 -8.31 11.88
C TRP A 157 -0.74 -8.57 13.05
N SER A 158 0.57 -8.38 12.85
CA SER A 158 1.58 -8.53 13.91
C SER A 158 1.37 -7.60 15.11
N SER A 159 0.56 -6.55 14.95
CA SER A 159 0.06 -5.68 16.02
C SER A 159 -0.98 -6.32 16.95
N GLY A 160 -1.43 -7.55 16.66
CA GLY A 160 -2.54 -8.23 17.33
C GLY A 160 -3.92 -7.82 16.82
N ASP A 161 -3.99 -7.01 15.77
CA ASP A 161 -5.23 -6.52 15.20
C ASP A 161 -5.92 -7.56 14.29
N LYS A 162 -7.10 -8.00 14.72
CA LYS A 162 -7.97 -8.95 14.00
C LYS A 162 -8.98 -8.25 13.07
N SER A 163 -9.04 -6.92 13.09
CA SER A 163 -9.98 -6.12 12.30
C SER A 163 -9.41 -5.64 10.97
N GLY A 164 -8.09 -5.39 10.92
CA GLY A 164 -7.39 -4.83 9.76
C GLY A 164 -7.13 -3.32 9.85
N PHE A 165 -7.71 -2.61 10.82
CA PHE A 165 -7.56 -1.14 10.93
C PHE A 165 -6.14 -0.65 11.23
N SER A 166 -5.28 -1.49 11.84
CA SER A 166 -3.90 -1.14 12.19
C SER A 166 -2.92 -1.17 11.00
N SER A 167 -3.43 -1.44 9.80
CA SER A 167 -2.64 -1.45 8.58
C SER A 167 -1.90 -0.13 8.38
N HIS A 168 -0.64 -0.20 7.98
CA HIS A 168 0.15 0.96 7.60
C HIS A 168 1.14 0.60 6.50
N ALA A 169 1.69 1.62 5.87
CA ALA A 169 2.77 1.49 4.92
C ALA A 169 3.71 2.68 5.00
N ASP A 170 4.98 2.40 4.75
CA ASP A 170 6.06 3.37 4.74
C ASP A 170 6.63 3.52 3.33
N TYR A 171 6.90 4.75 2.95
CA TYR A 171 7.59 5.11 1.74
C TYR A 171 8.89 5.81 2.06
N LEU A 172 9.97 5.35 1.41
CA LEU A 172 11.24 6.04 1.37
C LEU A 172 11.63 6.24 -0.09
N PHE A 173 12.10 7.45 -0.42
CA PHE A 173 12.57 7.76 -1.77
C PHE A 173 13.69 6.80 -2.21
N GLY A 174 13.49 6.14 -3.36
CA GLY A 174 14.45 5.19 -3.93
C GLY A 174 14.76 5.40 -5.42
N TRP A 175 14.28 6.48 -6.04
CA TRP A 175 14.47 6.71 -7.47
C TRP A 175 15.86 7.26 -7.81
N LYS A 176 16.43 6.83 -8.93
CA LYS A 176 17.75 7.31 -9.37
C LYS A 176 17.64 8.63 -10.14
N GLY A 177 18.30 9.66 -9.65
CA GLY A 177 18.36 10.97 -10.31
C GLY A 177 16.96 11.55 -10.54
N ASP A 178 16.67 12.00 -11.76
CA ASP A 178 15.40 12.59 -12.18
C ASP A 178 14.44 11.59 -12.84
N SER A 179 14.69 10.28 -12.69
CA SER A 179 13.96 9.24 -13.43
C SER A 179 12.46 9.24 -13.16
N LEU A 180 12.04 9.45 -11.89
CA LEU A 180 10.61 9.54 -11.57
C LEU A 180 9.98 10.77 -12.20
N GLN A 181 10.61 11.94 -12.11
CA GLN A 181 10.06 13.16 -12.71
C GLN A 181 9.92 13.01 -14.22
N LYS A 182 10.93 12.47 -14.91
CA LYS A 182 10.86 12.15 -16.34
C LYS A 182 9.70 11.23 -16.71
N ALA A 183 9.40 10.24 -15.87
CA ALA A 183 8.26 9.36 -16.07
C ALA A 183 6.92 10.09 -15.88
N MET A 184 6.81 10.96 -14.87
CA MET A 184 5.61 11.74 -14.62
C MET A 184 5.35 12.79 -15.71
N ASP A 185 6.40 13.43 -16.23
CA ASP A 185 6.30 14.44 -17.29
C ASP A 185 5.98 13.86 -18.67
N ALA A 186 6.09 12.54 -18.82
CA ALA A 186 5.84 11.88 -20.10
C ALA A 186 4.35 11.62 -20.38
N HIS A 187 3.47 11.82 -19.38
CA HIS A 187 2.02 11.63 -19.52
C HIS A 187 1.64 10.28 -20.14
N SER A 188 2.35 9.21 -19.75
CA SER A 188 2.19 7.88 -20.34
C SER A 188 1.17 7.03 -19.58
N TYR A 189 0.37 6.26 -20.31
CA TYR A 189 -0.63 5.35 -19.74
C TYR A 189 -0.11 3.90 -19.76
N VAL A 190 -0.05 3.26 -18.59
CA VAL A 190 0.33 1.83 -18.35
C VAL A 190 1.74 1.44 -18.82
N SER A 191 2.40 2.28 -19.59
CA SER A 191 3.76 2.10 -20.09
C SER A 191 4.62 3.30 -19.67
N ALA A 192 5.93 3.07 -19.59
CA ALA A 192 6.91 4.10 -19.27
C ALA A 192 8.18 3.88 -20.13
N PRO A 193 8.11 4.14 -21.45
CA PRO A 193 9.19 3.80 -22.39
C PRO A 193 10.51 4.56 -22.12
N MET A 194 10.45 5.65 -21.36
CA MET A 194 11.62 6.41 -20.91
C MET A 194 12.38 5.73 -19.75
N LEU A 195 11.78 4.75 -19.08
CA LEU A 195 12.39 4.02 -17.99
C LEU A 195 13.02 2.72 -18.48
N LYS A 196 14.13 2.35 -17.85
CA LYS A 196 14.72 1.02 -18.06
C LYS A 196 13.85 -0.03 -17.38
N THR A 197 13.36 -0.98 -18.15
CA THR A 197 12.63 -2.14 -17.64
C THR A 197 13.56 -3.34 -17.47
N GLN A 198 13.14 -4.29 -16.64
CA GLN A 198 13.80 -5.58 -16.46
C GLN A 198 12.76 -6.69 -16.37
N GLY A 199 13.14 -7.92 -16.74
CA GLY A 199 12.25 -9.07 -16.63
C GLY A 199 12.07 -9.54 -15.20
N ILE A 200 10.96 -10.24 -14.92
CA ILE A 200 10.62 -10.80 -13.60
C ILE A 200 11.74 -11.73 -13.08
N ALA A 201 12.38 -12.50 -13.96
CA ALA A 201 13.48 -13.38 -13.57
C ALA A 201 14.68 -12.62 -12.97
N ASP A 202 14.98 -11.41 -13.46
CA ASP A 202 16.03 -10.56 -12.90
C ASP A 202 15.56 -9.80 -11.67
N GLN A 203 14.28 -9.37 -11.64
CA GLN A 203 13.66 -8.79 -10.44
C GLN A 203 13.72 -9.75 -9.24
N ASN A 204 13.44 -11.03 -9.45
CA ASN A 204 13.50 -12.04 -8.41
C ASN A 204 14.92 -12.26 -7.84
N LYS A 205 15.97 -11.72 -8.47
CA LYS A 205 17.36 -11.75 -7.94
C LYS A 205 17.63 -10.58 -6.98
N CYS A 206 16.80 -9.54 -7.00
CA CYS A 206 16.91 -8.40 -6.09
C CYS A 206 16.44 -8.81 -4.69
N THR A 207 17.35 -9.38 -3.90
CA THR A 207 17.10 -9.85 -2.54
C THR A 207 17.97 -9.08 -1.56
N VAL A 208 17.44 -8.87 -0.35
CA VAL A 208 18.21 -8.36 0.79
C VAL A 208 18.50 -9.53 1.73
N PRO A 209 19.71 -9.62 2.31
CA PRO A 209 19.99 -10.65 3.29
C PRO A 209 19.08 -10.46 4.51
N SER A 210 18.71 -11.56 5.16
CA SER A 210 18.00 -11.47 6.43
C SER A 210 18.87 -10.71 7.44
N MET A 211 18.32 -9.62 7.96
CA MET A 211 18.94 -8.80 9.01
C MET A 211 18.48 -9.20 10.41
N VAL A 212 17.37 -9.94 10.50
CA VAL A 212 16.78 -10.44 11.75
C VAL A 212 16.69 -11.96 11.64
N HIS A 213 17.50 -12.67 12.42
CA HIS A 213 17.58 -14.12 12.40
C HIS A 213 16.47 -14.73 13.29
N GLU A 214 15.23 -14.69 12.80
CA GLU A 214 14.06 -15.29 13.44
C GLU A 214 13.60 -16.56 12.71
N ASP A 215 12.94 -17.45 13.45
CA ASP A 215 12.27 -18.62 12.88
C ASP A 215 10.93 -18.18 12.28
N LEU A 216 10.84 -18.20 10.95
CA LEU A 216 9.66 -17.77 10.18
C LEU A 216 8.74 -18.94 9.83
N ASP A 217 9.20 -20.18 9.99
CA ASP A 217 8.49 -21.39 9.56
C ASP A 217 7.90 -22.18 10.75
N GLY A 218 8.29 -21.84 11.98
CA GLY A 218 7.80 -22.43 13.22
C GLY A 218 6.51 -21.82 13.78
N TRP A 219 5.92 -22.51 14.77
CA TRP A 219 4.82 -21.97 15.56
C TRP A 219 5.34 -20.94 16.57
N LEU A 220 4.82 -19.71 16.48
CA LEU A 220 5.10 -18.67 17.46
C LEU A 220 4.12 -18.77 18.63
N SER A 221 4.64 -18.71 19.86
CA SER A 221 3.81 -18.67 21.08
C SER A 221 3.15 -17.31 21.32
N LYS A 222 3.68 -16.26 20.69
CA LYS A 222 3.24 -14.86 20.76
C LYS A 222 3.61 -14.13 19.48
N LEU A 223 2.89 -13.05 19.15
CA LEU A 223 3.28 -12.16 18.06
C LEU A 223 4.44 -11.25 18.48
N PRO A 224 5.16 -10.65 17.51
CA PRO A 224 6.14 -9.62 17.78
C PRO A 224 5.61 -8.54 18.72
N GLY A 225 6.44 -8.08 19.67
CA GLY A 225 6.06 -7.08 20.67
C GLY A 225 5.19 -7.60 21.82
N ASP A 226 5.21 -8.92 22.09
CA ASP A 226 4.38 -9.57 23.12
C ASP A 226 2.87 -9.41 22.89
N ASN A 227 2.45 -9.13 21.65
CA ASN A 227 1.04 -9.07 21.29
C ASN A 227 0.41 -10.47 21.44
N MET A 228 -0.71 -10.55 22.16
CA MET A 228 -1.36 -11.83 22.44
C MET A 228 -2.02 -12.41 21.18
N VAL A 229 -1.75 -13.69 20.91
CA VAL A 229 -2.49 -14.52 19.94
C VAL A 229 -3.56 -15.29 20.71
N MET A 230 -4.58 -14.61 21.23
CA MET A 230 -5.76 -15.30 21.80
C MET A 230 -7.02 -14.53 21.43
#